data_AF-A0A5K0XJJ1-F1
#
_entry.id   AF-A0A5K0XJJ1-F1
#
_cell.length_a   1.000
_cell.length_b   1.000
_cell.length_c   1.000
_cell.angle_alpha   90.00
_cell.angle_beta   90.00
_cell.angle_gamma   90.00
#
_symmetry.space_group_name_H-M   'P 1'
#
loop_
_entity.id
_entity.type
_entity.pdbx_description
1 polymer ?
#
loop_
_entity_poly.entity_id
_entity_poly.type
_entity_poly.pdbx_seq_one_letter_code
_entity_poly.pdbx_strand_id
1 'polypeptide(L)' 'FLHPIVYGEYPKTMQNIVGKRLPKFSGQEVKMVKGSIDFLGVNQYTAYYMYNQVQSSQKPVGYQNDWHDGFA' A
#
# COMPACT_ATOMS: atom_id res chain seq x y z
N PHE A 1 -3.52 3.21 0.49
CA PHE A 1 -3.95 4.58 0.14
C PHE A 1 -4.08 5.53 1.32
N LEU A 2 -4.67 5.14 2.45
CA LEU A 2 -4.90 6.07 3.57
C LEU A 2 -3.61 6.52 4.30
N HIS A 3 -2.59 5.67 4.36
CA HIS A 3 -1.40 5.95 5.17
C HIS A 3 -0.65 7.24 4.77
N PRO A 4 -0.43 7.56 3.47
CA PRO A 4 0.11 8.87 3.08
C PRO A 4 -0.75 10.06 3.50
N ILE A 5 -2.08 9.92 3.45
CA ILE A 5 -3.00 11.00 3.81
C ILE A 5 -2.95 11.28 5.32
N VAL A 6 -2.87 10.22 6.15
CA VAL A 6 -2.84 10.38 7.61
C VAL A 6 -1.44 10.76 8.12
N TYR A 7 -0.41 10.08 7.61
CA TYR A 7 0.95 10.13 8.18
C TYR A 7 1.97 10.85 7.29
N GLY A 8 1.67 11.07 6.00
CA GLY A 8 2.61 11.67 5.06
C GLY A 8 3.64 10.68 4.50
N GLU A 9 3.50 9.38 4.74
CA GLU A 9 4.36 8.35 4.19
C GLU A 9 3.59 7.08 3.82
N TYR A 10 4.21 6.19 3.04
CA TYR A 10 3.67 4.86 2.78
C TYR A 10 3.84 3.92 3.99
N PRO A 11 3.02 2.87 4.14
CA PRO A 11 3.22 1.86 5.19
C PRO A 11 4.59 1.20 5.09
N LYS A 12 5.22 0.87 6.22
CA LYS A 12 6.57 0.24 6.25
C LYS A 12 6.62 -1.08 5.48
N THR A 13 5.57 -1.89 5.54
CA THR A 13 5.47 -3.14 4.77
C THR A 13 5.61 -2.87 3.27
N MET A 14 4.90 -1.88 2.74
CA MET A 14 4.98 -1.51 1.33
C MET A 14 6.35 -0.91 0.95
N GLN A 15 6.95 -0.11 1.84
CA GLN A 15 8.32 0.40 1.63
C GLN A 15 9.34 -0.75 1.52
N ASN A 16 9.18 -1.79 2.33
CA ASN A 16 10.08 -2.96 2.35
C ASN A 16 9.87 -3.89 1.16
N ILE A 17 8.62 -4.18 0.80
CA ILE A 17 8.30 -5.15 -0.26
C ILE A 17 8.52 -4.55 -1.66
N VAL A 18 7.98 -3.36 -1.91
CA VAL A 18 8.04 -2.72 -3.23
C VAL A 18 9.42 -2.10 -3.48
N GLY A 19 10.05 -1.61 -2.41
CA GLY A 19 11.42 -1.09 -2.44
C GLY A 19 11.61 0.01 -3.47
N LYS A 20 12.56 -0.19 -4.39
CA LYS A 20 12.95 0.81 -5.40
C LYS A 20 11.85 1.19 -6.39
N ARG A 21 10.84 0.33 -6.58
CA ARG A 21 9.69 0.63 -7.46
C ARG A 21 8.72 1.62 -6.84
N LEU A 22 8.79 1.83 -5.51
CA LEU A 22 7.88 2.70 -4.81
C LEU A 22 8.35 4.15 -4.96
N PRO A 23 7.53 5.05 -5.57
CA PRO A 23 7.86 6.47 -5.64
C PRO A 23 8.04 7.05 -4.25
N LYS A 24 8.88 8.06 -4.12
CA LYS A 24 9.08 8.79 -2.86
C LYS A 24 8.46 10.16 -2.99
N PHE A 25 7.76 10.60 -1.94
CA PHE A 25 7.26 11.96 -1.87
C PHE A 25 8.40 12.94 -1.58
N SER A 26 8.39 14.08 -2.26
CA SER A 26 9.09 15.28 -1.88
C SER A 26 8.45 15.93 -0.64
N GLY A 27 9.19 16.79 0.05
CA GLY A 27 8.66 17.50 1.22
C GLY A 27 7.43 18.37 0.91
N GLN A 28 7.30 18.88 -0.33
CA GLN A 28 6.14 19.65 -0.76
C GLN A 28 4.92 18.75 -0.98
N GLU A 29 5.11 17.59 -1.62
CA GLU A 29 4.04 16.62 -1.83
C GLU A 29 3.53 16.04 -0.51
N VAL A 30 4.41 15.76 0.46
CA VAL A 30 3.99 15.32 1.80
C VAL A 30 3.09 16.36 2.47
N LYS A 31 3.45 17.65 2.40
CA LYS A 31 2.63 18.74 2.96
C LYS A 31 1.28 18.88 2.26
N MET A 32 1.23 18.59 0.96
CA MET A 32 0.00 18.66 0.18
C MET A 32 -0.96 17.51 0.50
N VAL A 33 -0.45 16.29 0.68
CA VAL A 33 -1.27 15.08 0.86
C VAL A 33 -1.63 14.84 2.33
N LYS A 34 -0.75 15.20 3.27
CA LYS A 34 -1.00 14.94 4.69
C LYS A 34 -2.14 15.82 5.20
N GLY A 35 -3.19 15.18 5.72
CA GLY A 35 -4.39 15.85 6.23
C GLY A 35 -5.34 16.35 5.14
N SER A 36 -5.15 15.95 3.88
CA SER A 36 -6.02 16.34 2.76
C SER A 36 -7.35 15.56 2.73
N ILE A 37 -7.98 15.35 3.89
CA ILE A 37 -9.22 14.58 4.04
C ILE A 37 -10.14 15.20 5.10
N ASP A 38 -11.35 15.59 4.69
CA ASP A 38 -12.40 16.07 5.59
C ASP A 38 -13.34 14.94 6.03
N PHE A 39 -13.58 13.96 5.15
CA PHE A 39 -14.40 12.78 5.41
C PHE A 39 -13.86 11.56 4.67
N LEU A 40 -14.14 10.37 5.20
CA LEU A 40 -13.75 9.09 4.60
C LEU A 40 -14.99 8.31 4.16
N GLY A 41 -15.17 8.17 2.84
CA GLY A 41 -16.12 7.21 2.26
C GLY A 41 -15.46 5.85 2.04
N VAL A 42 -16.13 4.77 2.47
CA VAL A 42 -15.65 3.39 2.27
C VAL A 42 -16.69 2.62 1.47
N ASN A 43 -16.28 2.12 0.29
CA ASN A 43 -17.10 1.22 -0.51
C ASN A 43 -16.75 -0.23 -0.15
N GLN A 44 -17.69 -0.96 0.43
CA GLN A 44 -17.51 -2.36 0.83
C GLN A 44 -18.58 -3.23 0.18
N TYR A 45 -18.15 -4.30 -0.49
CA TYR A 45 -19.05 -5.22 -1.21
C TYR A 45 -18.94 -6.68 -0.73
N THR A 46 -17.73 -7.14 -0.41
CA THR A 46 -17.44 -8.52 -0.02
C THR A 46 -16.21 -8.58 0.88
N ALA A 47 -15.88 -9.78 1.38
CA ALA A 47 -14.67 -10.09 2.12
C ALA A 47 -14.07 -11.41 1.61
N TYR A 48 -12.74 -11.54 1.69
CA TYR A 48 -11.99 -12.74 1.31
C TYR A 48 -11.16 -13.23 2.49
N TYR A 49 -10.94 -14.55 2.57
CA TYR A 49 -9.94 -15.08 3.48
C TYR A 49 -8.55 -14.88 2.87
N MET A 50 -7.59 -14.51 3.70
CA MET A 50 -6.19 -14.32 3.30
C MET A 50 -5.28 -15.30 4.03
N TYR A 51 -4.27 -15.79 3.33
CA TYR A 51 -3.24 -16.67 3.90
C TYR A 51 -1.87 -16.30 3.36
N ASN A 52 -0.83 -16.55 4.16
CA ASN A 52 0.55 -16.28 3.78
C ASN A 52 0.97 -17.19 2.61
N GLN A 53 1.42 -16.59 1.50
CA GLN A 53 1.90 -17.35 0.34
C GLN A 53 3.41 -17.62 0.45
N VAL A 54 3.80 -18.87 0.18
CA VAL A 54 5.21 -19.22 0.00
C VAL A 54 5.70 -18.55 -1.29
N GLN A 55 6.53 -17.52 -1.17
CA GLN A 55 7.07 -16.80 -2.32
C GLN A 55 7.93 -17.73 -3.18
N SER A 56 7.67 -17.72 -4.50
CA SER A 56 8.63 -18.22 -5.47
C SER A 56 9.80 -17.22 -5.59
N SER A 57 10.93 -17.64 -6.15
CA SER A 57 12.12 -16.80 -6.35
C SER A 57 11.93 -15.61 -7.31
N GLN A 58 10.73 -15.44 -7.88
CA GLN A 58 10.44 -14.39 -8.84
C GLN A 58 10.05 -13.08 -8.16
N LYS A 59 10.67 -11.98 -8.61
CA LYS A 59 10.32 -10.63 -8.14
C LYS A 59 8.92 -10.27 -8.64
N PRO A 60 7.97 -9.93 -7.76
CA PRO A 60 6.64 -9.51 -8.18
C PRO A 60 6.72 -8.23 -9.02
N VAL A 61 6.08 -8.25 -10.18
CA VAL A 61 6.09 -7.15 -11.18
C VAL A 61 4.83 -6.26 -11.12
N GLY A 62 3.96 -6.46 -10.12
CA GLY A 62 2.70 -5.73 -10.04
C GLY A 62 2.11 -5.68 -8.64
N TYR A 63 1.26 -4.67 -8.43
CA TYR A 63 0.65 -4.35 -7.14
C TYR A 63 -0.03 -5.56 -6.46
N GLN A 64 -0.73 -6.39 -7.23
CA GLN A 64 -1.46 -7.55 -6.72
C GLN A 64 -0.52 -8.61 -6.14
N ASN A 65 0.70 -8.71 -6.66
CA ASN A 65 1.70 -9.68 -6.22
C ASN A 65 2.63 -9.10 -5.14
N ASP A 66 2.56 -7.78 -4.87
CA ASP A 66 3.39 -7.09 -3.87
C ASP A 66 2.88 -7.32 -2.44
N TRP A 67 1.74 -7.98 -2.25
CA TRP A 67 1.20 -8.22 -0.91
C TRP A 67 1.78 -9.49 -0.29
N HIS A 68 2.32 -10.39 -1.12
CA HIS A 68 2.84 -11.70 -0.70
C HIS A 68 1.82 -12.58 0.06
N ASP A 69 0.54 -12.34 -0.20
CA ASP A 69 -0.58 -13.07 0.40
C ASP A 69 -1.47 -13.66 -0.70
N GLY A 70 -2.12 -14.75 -0.37
CA GLY A 70 -3.09 -15.44 -1.20
C GLY A 70 -4.50 -15.24 -0.71
N PHE A 71 -5.45 -15.41 -1.62
CA PHE A 71 -6.87 -15.28 -1.34
C PHE A 71 -7.56 -16.63 -1.50
N ALA A 72 -8.51 -16.90 -0.61
CA ALA A 72 -9.40 -18.06 -0.63
C ALA A 72 -10.86 -17.59 -0.55
#